data_AF-A0A7C0ZI47-F1
#
_entry.id   AF-A0A7C0ZI47-F1
#
_cell.length_a   1.000
_cell.length_b   1.000
_cell.length_c   1.000
_cell.angle_alpha   90.00
_cell.angle_beta   90.00
_cell.angle_gamma   90.00
#
_symmetry.space_group_name_H-M   'P 1'
#
loop_
_entity.id
_entity.type
_entity.pdbx_description
1 polymer ?
#
loop_
_entity_poly.entity_id
_entity_poly.type
_entity_poly.pdbx_seq_one_letter_code
_entity_poly.pdbx_strand_id
1 'polypeptide(L)'
;GALLKRVRRVGSLVAVTIFSCIGMNAIASDQYMAIVIPGRMYKPAFDKMGLHPKNLSRCLEDSGTLTSPLIPWNSCGAFMHATLGVNPLVYLPYAFLNLMNPVVSIFYGYTGITMEKVKPKVEPEEAAEV
;
A
#
# COMPACT_ATOMS: atom_id res chain seq x y z
N GLY A 1 5.69 16.57 3.84
CA GLY A 1 5.52 16.62 2.37
C GLY A 1 4.21 17.28 2.01
N ALA A 2 4.18 18.06 0.91
CA ALA A 2 3.00 18.82 0.47
C ALA A 2 1.74 17.95 0.25
N LEU A 3 1.89 16.68 -0.13
CA LEU A 3 0.79 15.72 -0.28
C LEU A 3 0.01 15.48 1.02
N LEU A 4 0.71 15.37 2.16
CA LEU A 4 0.08 15.13 3.47
C LEU A 4 -0.75 16.32 3.96
N LYS A 5 -0.45 17.55 3.52
CA LYS A 5 -1.23 18.75 3.91
C LYS A 5 -2.64 18.76 3.29
N ARG A 6 -2.88 18.01 2.21
CA ARG A 6 -4.16 17.99 1.47
C ARG A 6 -5.07 16.82 1.86
N VAL A 7 -4.55 15.84 2.60
CA VAL A 7 -5.27 14.63 3.00
C VAL A 7 -6.05 14.91 4.28
N ARG A 8 -7.37 15.15 4.14
CA ARG A 8 -8.29 15.38 5.28
C ARG A 8 -9.14 14.14 5.62
N ARG A 9 -9.07 13.08 4.81
CA ARG A 9 -9.89 11.86 4.92
C ARG A 9 -9.03 10.60 4.73
N VAL A 10 -9.43 9.50 5.39
CA VAL A 10 -8.76 8.19 5.31
C VAL A 10 -8.66 7.70 3.86
N GLY A 11 -9.74 7.80 3.06
CA GLY A 11 -9.72 7.37 1.66
C GLY A 11 -8.69 8.12 0.80
N SER A 12 -8.48 9.42 1.06
CA SER A 12 -7.45 10.19 0.36
C SER A 12 -6.04 9.78 0.80
N LEU A 13 -5.86 9.38 2.07
CA LEU A 13 -4.58 8.87 2.56
C LEU A 13 -4.22 7.57 1.84
N VAL A 14 -5.17 6.63 1.79
CA VAL A 14 -5.05 5.35 1.10
C VAL A 14 -4.75 5.51 -0.38
N ALA A 15 -5.53 6.35 -1.07
CA ALA A 15 -5.33 6.59 -2.50
C ALA A 15 -3.93 7.15 -2.79
N VAL A 16 -3.49 8.15 -2.00
CA VAL A 16 -2.15 8.73 -2.17
C VAL A 16 -1.05 7.71 -1.86
N THR A 17 -1.22 6.83 -0.86
CA THR A 17 -0.27 5.74 -0.60
C THR A 17 -0.20 4.76 -1.77
N ILE A 18 -1.34 4.31 -2.28
CA ILE A 18 -1.43 3.36 -3.40
C ILE A 18 -0.79 3.96 -4.66
N PHE A 19 -1.17 5.18 -5.05
CA PHE A 19 -0.58 5.83 -6.23
C PHE A 19 0.93 6.07 -6.07
N SER A 20 1.40 6.33 -4.85
CA SER A 20 2.84 6.49 -4.60
C SER A 20 3.59 5.18 -4.71
N CYS A 21 3.03 4.06 -4.24
CA CYS A 21 3.62 2.73 -4.44
C CYS A 21 3.68 2.36 -5.92
N ILE A 22 2.60 2.56 -6.67
CA ILE A 22 2.57 2.29 -8.12
C ILE A 22 3.55 3.19 -8.86
N GLY A 23 3.58 4.49 -8.55
CA GLY A 23 4.52 5.43 -9.15
C GLY A 23 5.98 5.08 -8.82
N MET A 24 6.25 4.67 -7.58
CA MET A 24 7.58 4.21 -7.18
C MET A 24 7.98 2.94 -7.94
N ASN A 25 7.06 1.99 -8.14
CA ASN A 25 7.28 0.81 -8.96
C ASN A 25 7.57 1.13 -10.44
N ALA A 26 6.98 2.20 -10.98
CA ALA A 26 7.24 2.64 -12.35
C ALA A 26 8.60 3.32 -12.50
N ILE A 27 9.08 3.99 -11.46
CA ILE A 27 10.34 4.75 -11.49
C ILE A 27 11.53 3.91 -11.01
N ALA A 28 11.35 3.11 -9.96
CA ALA A 28 12.36 2.20 -9.45
C ALA A 28 12.27 0.83 -10.11
N SER A 29 13.43 0.26 -10.38
CA SER A 29 13.57 -1.11 -10.91
C SER A 29 13.44 -2.21 -9.83
N ASP A 30 13.00 -1.86 -8.61
CA ASP A 30 12.93 -2.77 -7.46
C ASP A 30 11.68 -2.51 -6.59
N GLN A 31 10.89 -3.57 -6.38
CA GLN A 31 9.71 -3.60 -5.50
C GLN A 31 10.01 -3.17 -4.06
N TYR A 32 11.20 -3.49 -3.54
CA TYR A 32 11.58 -3.16 -2.17
C TYR A 32 11.49 -1.66 -1.91
N MET A 33 11.91 -0.83 -2.88
CA MET A 33 11.80 0.63 -2.80
C MET A 33 10.33 1.09 -2.84
N ALA A 34 9.49 0.44 -3.64
CA ALA A 34 8.06 0.73 -3.75
C ALA A 34 7.27 0.43 -2.48
N ILE A 35 7.78 -0.41 -1.60
CA ILE A 35 7.17 -0.73 -0.31
C ILE A 35 7.77 0.13 0.81
N VAL A 36 9.10 0.17 0.92
CA VAL A 36 9.78 0.78 2.07
C VAL A 36 9.65 2.30 2.08
N ILE A 37 9.81 2.97 0.93
CA ILE A 37 9.74 4.44 0.87
C ILE A 37 8.32 4.93 1.22
N PRO A 38 7.24 4.46 0.55
CA PRO A 38 5.89 4.85 0.93
C PRO A 38 5.52 4.40 2.35
N GLY A 39 5.94 3.20 2.77
CA GLY A 39 5.68 2.69 4.12
C GLY A 39 6.25 3.61 5.20
N ARG A 40 7.51 4.05 5.07
CA ARG A 40 8.12 4.99 6.02
C ARG A 40 7.53 6.39 5.90
N MET A 41 7.23 6.85 4.69
CA MET A 41 6.71 8.20 4.45
C MET A 41 5.28 8.39 4.97
N TYR A 42 4.41 7.37 4.85
CA TYR A 42 3.00 7.46 5.23
C TYR A 42 2.70 6.95 6.65
N LYS A 43 3.59 6.18 7.28
CA LYS A 43 3.39 5.69 8.66
C LYS A 43 2.94 6.79 9.64
N PRO A 44 3.63 7.95 9.76
CA PRO A 44 3.20 8.99 10.69
C PRO A 44 1.79 9.55 10.40
N ALA A 45 1.36 9.53 9.13
CA ALA A 45 0.05 10.00 8.72
C ALA A 45 -1.07 8.99 9.07
N PHE A 46 -0.80 7.70 8.91
CA PHE A 46 -1.71 6.64 9.37
C PHE A 46 -1.84 6.65 10.90
N ASP A 47 -0.72 6.79 11.61
CA ASP A 47 -0.69 6.88 13.08
C ASP A 47 -1.49 8.11 13.58
N LYS A 48 -1.31 9.28 12.94
CA LYS A 48 -2.06 10.51 13.27
C LYS A 48 -3.58 10.38 13.06
N MET A 49 -4.02 9.51 12.13
CA MET A 49 -5.43 9.22 11.91
C MET A 49 -5.96 8.10 12.82
N GLY A 50 -5.14 7.58 13.74
CA GLY A 50 -5.51 6.51 14.66
C GLY A 50 -5.78 5.17 13.96
N LEU A 51 -5.21 4.96 12.77
CA LEU A 51 -5.40 3.74 11.99
C LEU A 51 -4.45 2.65 12.45
N HIS A 52 -4.93 1.41 12.53
CA HIS A 52 -4.10 0.27 12.85
C HIS A 52 -3.01 0.08 11.76
N PRO A 53 -1.75 -0.25 12.12
CA PRO A 53 -0.65 -0.42 11.15
C PRO A 53 -0.95 -1.42 10.02
N LYS A 54 -1.85 -2.39 10.26
CA LYS A 54 -2.33 -3.33 9.23
C LYS A 54 -2.90 -2.62 8.01
N ASN A 55 -3.55 -1.46 8.18
CA ASN A 55 -4.18 -0.74 7.07
C ASN A 55 -3.10 -0.20 6.12
N LEU A 56 -2.00 0.32 6.68
CA LEU A 56 -0.85 0.76 5.89
C LEU A 56 -0.19 -0.44 5.21
N SER A 57 0.13 -1.50 5.95
CA SER A 57 0.73 -2.72 5.38
C SER A 57 -0.10 -3.27 4.23
N ARG A 58 -1.42 -3.34 4.41
CA ARG A 58 -2.35 -3.72 3.35
C ARG A 58 -2.24 -2.82 2.13
N CYS A 59 -2.23 -1.50 2.30
CA CYS A 59 -2.11 -0.58 1.16
C CYS A 59 -0.80 -0.82 0.38
N LEU A 60 0.30 -1.11 1.08
CA LEU A 60 1.60 -1.40 0.45
C LEU A 60 1.56 -2.70 -0.35
N GLU A 61 0.96 -3.76 0.18
CA GLU A 61 0.82 -5.03 -0.53
C GLU A 61 -0.14 -4.93 -1.70
N ASP A 62 -1.29 -4.27 -1.50
CA ASP A 62 -2.34 -4.12 -2.52
C ASP A 62 -1.85 -3.33 -3.75
N SER A 63 -0.75 -2.59 -3.63
CA SER A 63 -0.20 -1.74 -4.69
C SER A 63 1.26 -2.04 -5.01
N GLY A 64 2.18 -1.84 -4.08
CA GLY A 64 3.61 -2.06 -4.23
C GLY A 64 3.96 -3.49 -4.65
N THR A 65 3.38 -4.50 -4.00
CA THR A 65 3.66 -5.90 -4.35
C THR A 65 3.00 -6.28 -5.67
N LEU A 66 1.73 -5.92 -5.85
CA LEU A 66 0.96 -6.41 -6.99
C LEU A 66 1.27 -5.72 -8.31
N THR A 67 1.68 -4.45 -8.31
CA THR A 67 1.99 -3.76 -9.58
C THR A 67 3.44 -3.94 -10.02
N SER A 68 4.33 -4.45 -9.16
CA SER A 68 5.74 -4.70 -9.48
C SER A 68 5.94 -5.61 -10.72
N PRO A 69 5.31 -6.80 -10.81
CA PRO A 69 5.47 -7.67 -11.99
C PRO A 69 4.87 -7.09 -13.26
N LEU A 70 4.05 -6.03 -13.19
CA LEU A 70 3.42 -5.44 -14.36
C LEU A 70 4.36 -4.52 -15.16
N ILE A 71 5.53 -4.21 -14.60
CA ILE A 71 6.42 -3.16 -15.10
C ILE A 71 7.65 -3.84 -15.74
N PRO A 72 7.85 -3.73 -17.07
CA PRO A 72 8.84 -4.52 -17.79
C PRO A 72 10.28 -4.38 -17.29
N TRP A 73 10.63 -3.21 -16.77
CA TRP A 73 11.97 -2.87 -16.28
C TRP A 73 12.12 -3.00 -14.76
N ASN A 74 11.09 -3.51 -14.07
CA ASN A 74 11.18 -3.89 -12.67
C ASN A 74 11.73 -5.32 -12.57
N SER A 75 12.48 -5.63 -11.51
CA SER A 75 13.04 -6.95 -11.23
C SER A 75 12.00 -8.08 -11.31
N CYS A 76 10.79 -7.87 -10.76
CA CYS A 76 9.72 -8.87 -10.86
C CYS A 76 9.18 -9.01 -12.29
N GLY A 77 9.08 -7.91 -13.04
CA GLY A 77 8.67 -7.94 -14.45
C GLY A 77 9.69 -8.67 -15.33
N ALA A 78 10.98 -8.47 -15.08
CA ALA A 78 12.07 -9.18 -15.75
C ALA A 78 12.02 -10.69 -15.46
N PHE A 79 11.77 -11.08 -14.21
CA PHE A 79 11.58 -12.47 -13.83
C PHE A 79 10.38 -13.11 -14.54
N MET A 80 9.25 -12.41 -14.58
CA MET A 80 8.05 -12.88 -15.28
C MET A 80 8.27 -12.99 -16.79
N HIS A 81 9.01 -12.04 -17.38
CA HIS A 81 9.41 -12.12 -18.78
C HIS A 81 10.25 -13.36 -19.07
N ALA A 82 11.27 -13.62 -18.24
CA ALA A 82 12.14 -14.78 -18.39
C ALA A 82 11.40 -16.12 -18.20
N THR A 83 10.40 -16.15 -17.31
CA THR A 83 9.65 -17.38 -16.99
C THR A 83 8.55 -17.67 -17.99
N LEU A 84 7.76 -16.66 -18.37
CA LEU A 84 6.60 -16.82 -19.25
C LEU A 84 6.94 -16.66 -20.74
N GLY A 85 8.12 -16.12 -21.07
CA GLY A 85 8.53 -15.86 -22.45
C GLY A 85 7.76 -14.72 -23.13
N VAL A 86 6.93 -13.99 -22.40
CA VAL A 86 6.11 -12.87 -22.91
C VAL A 86 6.43 -11.59 -22.18
N ASN A 87 6.32 -10.44 -22.86
CA ASN A 87 6.55 -9.14 -22.23
C ASN A 87 5.43 -8.86 -21.20
N PRO A 88 5.74 -8.27 -20.03
CA PRO A 88 4.73 -7.92 -19.03
C PRO A 88 3.54 -7.11 -19.54
N LEU A 89 3.74 -6.26 -20.56
CA LEU A 89 2.66 -5.49 -21.18
C LEU A 89 1.65 -6.36 -21.94
N VAL A 90 2.04 -7.57 -22.37
CA VAL A 90 1.17 -8.50 -23.10
C VAL A 90 0.21 -9.20 -22.14
N TYR A 91 0.69 -9.65 -20.97
CA TYR A 91 -0.19 -10.28 -19.98
C TYR A 91 -0.90 -9.27 -19.07
N LEU A 92 -0.47 -8.01 -19.06
CA LEU A 92 -1.02 -6.92 -18.25
C LEU A 92 -2.56 -6.93 -18.17
N PRO A 93 -3.33 -6.95 -19.28
CA PRO A 93 -4.80 -6.91 -19.21
C PRO A 93 -5.42 -8.18 -18.61
N TYR A 94 -4.68 -9.28 -18.53
CA TYR A 94 -5.12 -10.56 -17.96
C TYR A 94 -4.70 -10.71 -16.49
N ALA A 95 -3.85 -9.83 -15.96
CA ALA A 95 -3.44 -9.82 -14.56
C ALA A 95 -4.51 -9.18 -13.65
N PHE A 96 -5.73 -9.74 -13.68
CA PHE A 96 -6.92 -9.16 -13.05
C PHE A 96 -6.73 -8.86 -11.57
N LEU A 97 -6.14 -9.79 -10.81
CA LEU A 97 -5.87 -9.58 -9.39
C LEU A 97 -5.00 -8.35 -9.16
N ASN A 98 -3.94 -8.20 -9.96
CA ASN A 98 -2.97 -7.13 -9.82
C ASN A 98 -3.55 -5.76 -10.19
N LEU A 99 -4.45 -5.72 -11.18
CA LEU A 99 -5.12 -4.51 -11.63
C LEU A 99 -6.30 -4.11 -10.74
N MET A 100 -7.07 -5.08 -10.26
CA MET A 100 -8.27 -4.82 -9.47
C MET A 100 -7.96 -4.50 -8.01
N ASN A 101 -6.95 -5.12 -7.41
CA ASN A 101 -6.72 -4.99 -5.97
C ASN A 101 -6.40 -3.54 -5.52
N PRO A 102 -5.60 -2.72 -6.25
CA PRO A 102 -5.46 -1.30 -5.95
C PRO A 102 -6.80 -0.55 -5.94
N VAL A 103 -7.69 -0.85 -6.88
CA VAL A 103 -9.01 -0.22 -6.99
C VAL A 103 -9.89 -0.60 -5.78
N VAL A 104 -9.89 -1.88 -5.41
CA VAL A 104 -10.63 -2.39 -4.24
C VAL A 104 -10.09 -1.79 -2.95
N SER A 105 -8.77 -1.66 -2.83
CA SER A 105 -8.13 -1.06 -1.66
C SER A 105 -8.48 0.43 -1.50
N ILE A 106 -8.51 1.19 -2.61
CA ILE A 106 -9.02 2.57 -2.63
C ILE A 106 -10.48 2.62 -2.20
N PHE A 107 -11.32 1.73 -2.74
CA PHE A 107 -12.74 1.64 -2.38
C PHE A 107 -12.94 1.41 -0.87
N TYR A 108 -12.19 0.49 -0.26
CA TYR A 108 -12.22 0.28 1.19
C TYR A 108 -11.70 1.49 1.98
N GLY A 109 -10.75 2.24 1.43
CA GLY A 109 -10.32 3.51 2.01
C GLY A 109 -11.42 4.56 2.11
N TYR A 110 -12.28 4.66 1.09
CA TYR A 110 -13.38 5.62 1.08
C TYR A 110 -14.61 5.14 1.85
N THR A 111 -14.93 3.86 1.79
CA THR A 111 -16.08 3.27 2.49
C THR A 111 -15.82 2.99 3.96
N GLY A 112 -14.55 2.89 4.38
CA GLY A 112 -14.18 2.54 5.75
C GLY A 112 -14.32 1.05 6.06
N ILE A 113 -14.76 0.23 5.10
CA ILE A 113 -14.84 -1.23 5.25
C ILE A 113 -13.43 -1.75 5.56
N THR A 114 -13.30 -2.54 6.62
CA THR A 114 -12.01 -3.09 7.13
C THR A 114 -10.95 -2.07 7.57
N MET A 115 -11.29 -0.77 7.67
CA MET A 115 -10.39 0.25 8.21
C MET A 115 -10.36 0.21 9.73
N GLU A 116 -9.47 -0.61 10.28
CA GLU A 116 -9.35 -0.80 11.72
C GLU A 116 -8.64 0.37 12.39
N LYS A 117 -9.15 0.80 13.55
CA LYS A 117 -8.49 1.81 14.38
C LYS A 117 -7.61 1.14 15.42
N VAL A 118 -6.58 1.85 15.87
CA VAL A 118 -5.76 1.39 17.01
C VAL A 118 -6.68 1.25 18.23
N LYS A 119 -6.74 0.05 18.81
CA LYS A 119 -7.42 -0.14 20.11
C LYS A 119 -6.67 0.70 21.15
N PRO A 120 -7.36 1.48 22.00
CA PRO A 120 -6.69 2.12 23.12
C PRO A 120 -6.00 1.03 23.94
N LYS A 121 -4.71 1.21 24.22
CA LYS A 121 -4.04 0.37 25.21
C LYS A 121 -4.76 0.62 26.53
N VAL A 122 -5.51 -0.38 27.00
CA VAL A 122 -5.91 -0.44 28.39
C VAL A 122 -4.60 -0.66 29.14
N GLU A 123 -4.06 0.39 29.75
CA GLU A 123 -3.00 0.24 30.74
C GLU A 123 -3.58 -0.60 31.89
N PRO A 124 -2.88 -1.63 32.39
CA PRO A 124 -3.37 -2.40 33.52
C PRO A 124 -3.52 -1.47 34.73
N GLU A 125 -4.76 -1.14 35.07
CA GLU A 125 -5.15 -0.58 36.35
C GLU A 125 -5.16 -1.73 37.37
N GLU A 126 -4.02 -2.03 37.99
CA GLU A 126 -3.89 -2.62 39.35
C GLU A 126 -2.44 -3.04 39.64
N ALA A 127 -1.76 -2.20 40.42
CA ALA A 127 -0.97 -2.66 41.57
C ALA A 127 -1.10 -1.60 42.69
N ALA A 128 -2.32 -1.08 42.86
CA ALA A 128 -2.73 -0.41 44.08
C ALA A 128 -3.52 -1.45 44.89
N GLU A 129 -3.14 -1.66 46.15
CA GLU A 129 -3.60 -2.71 47.09
C GLU A 129 -2.95 -4.07 46.78
N VAL A 130 -1.97 -4.57 47.56
CA VAL A 130 -1.92 -4.80 49.02
C VAL A 130 -0.49 -4.68 49.56
#